data_AF-A0A3N5Z5M5-F1
#
_entry.id   AF-A0A3N5Z5M5-F1
#
_cell.length_a   1.000
_cell.length_b   1.000
_cell.length_c   1.000
_cell.angle_alpha   90.00
_cell.angle_beta   90.00
_cell.angle_gamma   90.00
#
_symmetry.space_group_name_H-M   'P 1'
#
loop_
_entity.id
_entity.type
_entity.pdbx_description
1 polymer ?
#
loop_
_entity_poly.entity_id
_entity_poly.type
_entity_poly.pdbx_seq_one_letter_code
_entity_poly.pdbx_strand_id
1 'polypeptide(L)'
;MKLRTVLFLLSSLAILSLTTGGWIYYSSLKKSVWREAQTQSEYHSEKIRNFISNYLTNYQKAVKALSGITELQKALSNPDEAKNIIEASIILDHFADSFQVEVSYLMNQKGVTIASSNRNDKFSFVGHNYSFRPYFKEAILGNPSVYMATGVTSQKRGVYYSHPVYAAKGGKPVGVVVVKAGVETIEKEFINIRFSPGMITVLTGPHGVVFLSDHHDFLFHLLWRTTNEKVAEIVKSDQFGKGPWEWAGFEKKNKNQVVDQAGNEYLMFQKSIKSLPGWDIVHLNNIK
;
A
#
# COMPACT_ATOMS: atom_id res chain seq x y z
N MET A 1 -22.45 60.23 39.94
CA MET A 1 -22.67 58.76 40.02
C MET A 1 -22.43 58.29 41.44
N LYS A 2 -23.22 57.36 41.98
CA LYS A 2 -22.96 56.78 43.31
C LYS A 2 -21.73 55.86 43.19
N LEU A 3 -20.78 55.90 44.14
CA LEU A 3 -19.53 55.11 44.15
C LEU A 3 -19.77 53.62 43.84
N ARG A 4 -20.88 53.06 44.33
CA ARG A 4 -21.34 51.70 44.04
C ARG A 4 -21.46 51.42 42.53
N THR A 5 -22.04 52.33 41.76
CA THR A 5 -22.24 52.15 40.31
C THR A 5 -20.91 52.10 39.56
N VAL A 6 -19.91 52.88 39.99
CA VAL A 6 -18.55 52.86 39.42
C VAL A 6 -17.85 51.53 39.72
N LEU A 7 -17.94 51.03 40.96
CA LEU A 7 -17.35 49.74 41.36
C LEU A 7 -17.99 48.55 40.61
N PHE A 8 -19.30 48.57 40.38
CA PHE A 8 -19.98 47.56 39.57
C PHE A 8 -19.53 47.59 38.09
N LEU A 9 -19.35 48.77 37.51
CA LEU A 9 -18.83 48.89 36.14
C LEU A 9 -17.39 48.40 36.02
N LEU A 10 -16.51 48.76 36.96
CA LEU A 10 -15.10 48.31 36.94
C LEU A 10 -14.98 46.80 37.15
N SER A 11 -15.76 46.22 38.06
CA SER A 11 -15.75 44.76 38.29
C SER A 11 -16.31 43.97 37.11
N SER A 12 -17.41 44.43 36.51
CA SER A 12 -17.95 43.80 35.28
C SER A 12 -16.97 43.89 34.11
N LEU A 13 -16.28 45.03 33.93
CA LEU A 13 -15.26 45.20 32.91
C LEU A 13 -14.04 44.28 33.15
N ALA A 14 -13.62 44.12 34.42
CA ALA A 14 -12.56 43.21 34.78
C ALA A 14 -12.93 41.74 34.51
N ILE A 15 -14.16 41.32 34.84
CA ILE A 15 -14.66 39.98 34.53
C ILE A 15 -14.74 39.77 33.02
N LEU A 16 -15.23 40.76 32.26
CA LEU A 16 -15.32 40.68 30.81
C LEU A 16 -13.93 40.55 30.17
N SER A 17 -12.95 41.31 30.66
CA SER A 17 -11.56 41.26 30.21
C SER A 17 -10.90 39.91 30.52
N LEU A 18 -11.09 39.38 31.73
CA LEU A 18 -10.57 38.07 32.12
C LEU A 18 -11.20 36.92 31.32
N THR A 19 -12.50 36.97 31.09
CA THR A 19 -13.21 35.92 30.33
C THR A 19 -12.85 35.96 28.84
N THR A 20 -12.78 37.14 28.22
CA THR A 20 -12.34 37.27 26.83
C THR A 20 -10.87 36.93 26.66
N GLY A 21 -9.99 37.43 27.54
CA GLY A 21 -8.56 37.10 27.53
C GLY A 21 -8.32 35.59 27.73
N GLY A 22 -9.01 34.97 28.67
CA GLY A 22 -8.98 33.52 28.90
C GLY A 22 -9.49 32.72 27.69
N TRP A 23 -10.58 33.16 27.06
CA TRP A 23 -11.13 32.52 25.86
C TRP A 23 -10.18 32.63 24.65
N ILE A 24 -9.57 33.80 24.43
CA ILE A 24 -8.57 34.00 23.36
C ILE A 24 -7.33 33.14 23.63
N TYR A 25 -6.83 33.11 24.86
CA TYR A 25 -5.67 32.29 25.22
C TYR A 25 -5.95 30.79 25.04
N TYR A 26 -7.10 30.31 25.54
CA TYR A 26 -7.53 28.91 25.38
C TYR A 26 -7.72 28.52 23.90
N SER A 27 -8.38 29.38 23.11
CA SER A 27 -8.58 29.13 21.68
C SER A 27 -7.28 29.17 20.89
N SER A 28 -6.33 30.04 21.25
CA SER A 28 -4.99 30.11 20.67
C SER A 28 -4.16 28.86 20.98
N LEU A 29 -4.14 28.42 22.25
CA LEU A 29 -3.49 27.19 22.67
C LEU A 29 -4.04 25.97 21.92
N LYS A 30 -5.38 25.86 21.86
CA LYS A 30 -6.04 24.80 21.09
C LYS A 30 -5.54 24.85 19.65
N LYS A 31 -5.65 26.00 18.96
CA LYS A 31 -5.22 26.14 17.56
C LYS A 31 -3.76 25.74 17.33
N SER A 32 -2.86 26.03 18.27
CA SER A 32 -1.44 25.64 18.18
C SER A 32 -1.26 24.12 18.22
N VAL A 33 -1.90 23.43 19.17
CA VAL A 33 -1.83 21.96 19.28
C VAL A 33 -2.36 21.29 18.01
N TRP A 34 -3.46 21.80 17.47
CA TRP A 34 -4.01 21.31 16.20
C TRP A 34 -3.07 21.54 15.01
N ARG A 35 -2.43 22.71 14.94
CA ARG A 35 -1.47 23.05 13.89
C ARG A 35 -0.23 22.15 13.94
N GLU A 36 0.25 21.86 15.14
CA GLU A 36 1.38 20.97 15.37
C GLU A 36 1.03 19.52 15.01
N ALA A 37 -0.09 19.01 15.49
CA ALA A 37 -0.59 17.67 15.13
C ALA A 37 -0.77 17.51 13.62
N GLN A 38 -1.26 18.56 12.92
CA GLN A 38 -1.36 18.57 11.47
C GLN A 38 0.02 18.53 10.80
N THR A 39 0.95 19.38 11.23
CA THR A 39 2.30 19.45 10.65
C THR A 39 3.05 18.13 10.82
N GLN A 40 2.97 17.53 12.01
CA GLN A 40 3.57 16.23 12.31
C GLN A 40 2.96 15.11 11.45
N SER A 41 1.63 15.11 11.31
CA SER A 41 0.92 14.10 10.49
C SER A 41 1.24 14.25 9.01
N GLU A 42 1.36 15.48 8.50
CA GLU A 42 1.77 15.75 7.12
C GLU A 42 3.20 15.26 6.86
N TYR A 43 4.13 15.57 7.76
CA TYR A 43 5.51 15.09 7.69
C TYR A 43 5.59 13.56 7.69
N HIS A 44 4.85 12.92 8.59
CA HIS A 44 4.79 11.46 8.71
C HIS A 44 4.20 10.81 7.45
N SER A 45 3.08 11.36 6.94
CA SER A 45 2.44 10.88 5.70
C SER A 45 3.41 10.93 4.53
N GLU A 46 4.20 12.00 4.46
CA GLU A 46 5.19 12.21 3.41
C GLU A 46 6.37 11.23 3.55
N LYS A 47 6.83 10.94 4.78
CA LYS A 47 7.86 9.93 5.04
C LYS A 47 7.43 8.54 4.56
N ILE A 48 6.20 8.11 4.88
CA ILE A 48 5.67 6.81 4.43
C ILE A 48 5.50 6.79 2.92
N ARG A 49 4.91 7.85 2.33
CA ARG A 49 4.76 7.95 0.88
C ARG A 49 6.10 7.81 0.16
N ASN A 50 7.15 8.47 0.66
CA ASN A 50 8.50 8.40 0.11
C ASN A 50 9.12 7.01 0.29
N PHE A 51 8.97 6.40 1.47
CA PHE A 51 9.40 5.03 1.71
C PHE A 51 8.76 4.05 0.71
N ILE A 52 7.43 4.05 0.58
CA ILE A 52 6.72 3.16 -0.34
C ILE A 52 7.15 3.43 -1.79
N SER A 53 7.20 4.70 -2.19
CA SER A 53 7.61 5.06 -3.56
C SER A 53 9.01 4.55 -3.88
N ASN A 54 9.95 4.68 -2.94
CA ASN A 54 11.32 4.19 -3.08
C ASN A 54 11.39 2.66 -3.08
N TYR A 55 10.68 2.02 -2.16
CA TYR A 55 10.58 0.56 -2.06
C TYR A 55 10.10 -0.03 -3.40
N LEU A 56 8.97 0.47 -3.92
CA LEU A 56 8.40 0.02 -5.18
C LEU A 56 9.35 0.27 -6.37
N THR A 57 9.94 1.46 -6.45
CA THR A 57 10.82 1.85 -7.56
C THR A 57 12.10 1.02 -7.59
N ASN A 58 12.68 0.71 -6.43
CA ASN A 58 13.91 -0.07 -6.34
C ASN A 58 13.72 -1.50 -6.85
N TYR A 59 12.63 -2.16 -6.45
CA TYR A 59 12.30 -3.48 -6.97
C TYR A 59 11.98 -3.46 -8.47
N GLN A 60 11.23 -2.47 -8.97
CA GLN A 60 11.00 -2.34 -10.41
C GLN A 60 12.31 -2.26 -11.21
N LYS A 61 13.29 -1.49 -10.74
CA LYS A 61 14.62 -1.40 -11.37
C LYS A 61 15.35 -2.74 -11.33
N ALA A 62 15.29 -3.46 -10.21
CA ALA A 62 15.91 -4.77 -10.07
C ALA A 62 15.28 -5.81 -11.01
N VAL A 63 13.95 -5.87 -11.11
CA VAL A 63 13.26 -6.78 -12.04
C VAL A 63 13.53 -6.43 -13.50
N LYS A 64 13.65 -5.14 -13.82
CA LYS A 64 14.10 -4.70 -15.14
C LYS A 64 15.50 -5.24 -15.46
N ALA A 65 16.44 -5.17 -14.53
CA ALA A 65 17.77 -5.74 -14.73
C ALA A 65 17.71 -7.27 -14.92
N LEU A 66 16.93 -7.96 -14.09
CA LEU A 66 16.71 -9.40 -14.20
C LEU A 66 16.13 -9.80 -15.57
N SER A 67 15.20 -9.02 -16.13
CA SER A 67 14.60 -9.29 -17.45
C SER A 67 15.61 -9.28 -18.62
N GLY A 68 16.77 -8.66 -18.42
CA GLY A 68 17.84 -8.58 -19.42
C GLY A 68 18.85 -9.73 -19.38
N ILE A 69 18.69 -10.67 -18.44
CA ILE A 69 19.64 -11.78 -18.25
C ILE A 69 19.45 -12.84 -19.34
N THR A 70 20.56 -13.26 -19.96
CA THR A 70 20.59 -14.13 -21.13
C THR A 70 19.95 -15.50 -20.87
N GLU A 71 20.14 -16.06 -19.69
CA GLU A 71 19.62 -17.37 -19.27
C GLU A 71 18.09 -17.37 -19.28
N LEU A 72 17.45 -16.28 -18.85
CA LEU A 72 15.99 -16.12 -18.90
C LEU A 72 15.49 -16.02 -20.35
N GLN A 73 16.24 -15.35 -21.23
CA GLN A 73 15.91 -15.25 -22.65
C GLN A 73 16.04 -16.60 -23.37
N LYS A 74 17.10 -17.36 -23.07
CA LYS A 74 17.33 -18.71 -23.61
C LYS A 74 16.22 -19.67 -23.17
N ALA A 75 15.85 -19.65 -21.88
CA ALA A 75 14.76 -20.48 -21.37
C ALA A 75 13.42 -20.21 -22.05
N LEU A 76 13.15 -18.96 -22.45
CA LEU A 76 11.94 -18.61 -23.20
C LEU A 76 12.02 -18.96 -24.68
N SER A 77 13.21 -18.91 -25.27
CA SER A 77 13.41 -19.18 -26.71
C SER A 77 13.43 -20.69 -27.00
N ASN A 78 14.07 -21.47 -26.12
CA ASN A 78 14.26 -22.92 -26.25
C ASN A 78 13.87 -23.63 -24.93
N PRO A 79 12.57 -23.65 -24.57
CA PRO A 79 12.11 -24.20 -23.28
C PRO A 79 12.23 -25.72 -23.16
N ASP A 80 12.30 -26.45 -24.27
CA ASP A 80 12.40 -27.92 -24.28
C ASP A 80 13.80 -28.42 -23.89
N GLU A 81 14.80 -27.55 -23.93
CA GLU A 81 16.15 -27.85 -23.49
C GLU A 81 16.26 -27.67 -21.97
N ALA A 82 16.29 -28.80 -21.24
CA ALA A 82 16.32 -28.82 -19.78
C ALA A 82 17.43 -27.95 -19.17
N LYS A 83 18.59 -27.86 -19.85
CA LYS A 83 19.71 -27.01 -19.44
C LYS A 83 19.29 -25.52 -19.31
N ASN A 84 18.53 -24.99 -20.26
CA ASN A 84 18.10 -23.59 -20.24
C ASN A 84 17.16 -23.31 -19.06
N ILE A 85 16.26 -24.24 -18.74
CA ILE A 85 15.35 -24.13 -17.60
C ILE A 85 16.12 -24.18 -16.27
N ILE A 86 17.14 -25.04 -16.17
CA ILE A 86 18.00 -25.15 -14.99
C ILE A 86 18.79 -23.85 -14.79
N GLU A 87 19.45 -23.34 -15.84
CA GLU A 87 20.22 -22.08 -15.78
C GLU A 87 19.34 -20.90 -15.36
N ALA A 88 18.15 -20.76 -15.97
CA ALA A 88 17.21 -19.73 -15.57
C ALA A 88 16.74 -19.89 -14.11
N SER A 89 16.50 -21.12 -13.66
CA SER A 89 16.09 -21.38 -12.27
C SER A 89 17.18 -20.99 -11.26
N ILE A 90 18.46 -21.22 -11.58
CA ILE A 90 19.59 -20.81 -10.72
C ILE A 90 19.66 -19.28 -10.61
N ILE A 91 19.49 -18.56 -11.72
CA ILE A 91 19.44 -17.09 -11.71
C ILE A 91 18.28 -16.59 -10.84
N LEU A 92 17.12 -17.23 -10.97
CA LEU A 92 15.94 -16.89 -10.18
C LEU A 92 16.17 -17.14 -8.68
N ASP A 93 16.76 -18.27 -8.30
CA ASP A 93 17.15 -18.56 -6.91
C ASP A 93 18.07 -17.48 -6.36
N HIS A 94 19.15 -17.19 -7.08
CA HIS A 94 20.13 -16.22 -6.65
C HIS A 94 19.52 -14.82 -6.50
N PHE A 95 18.62 -14.44 -7.41
CA PHE A 95 17.90 -13.17 -7.30
C PHE A 95 16.98 -13.16 -6.07
N ALA A 96 16.23 -14.25 -5.85
CA ALA A 96 15.29 -14.36 -4.73
C ALA A 96 16.02 -14.20 -3.39
N ASP A 97 17.15 -14.89 -3.24
CA ASP A 97 18.02 -14.82 -2.07
C ASP A 97 18.68 -13.43 -1.92
N SER A 98 19.30 -12.91 -2.97
CA SER A 98 20.03 -11.63 -2.91
C SER A 98 19.14 -10.43 -2.58
N PHE A 99 17.91 -10.42 -3.09
CA PHE A 99 16.94 -9.35 -2.87
C PHE A 99 15.96 -9.65 -1.74
N GLN A 100 16.08 -10.81 -1.07
CA GLN A 100 15.23 -11.23 0.04
C GLN A 100 13.72 -11.14 -0.31
N VAL A 101 13.37 -11.63 -1.50
CA VAL A 101 11.99 -11.70 -2.00
C VAL A 101 11.45 -13.12 -1.89
N GLU A 102 10.13 -13.27 -1.80
CA GLU A 102 9.53 -14.60 -1.60
C GLU A 102 9.74 -15.52 -2.80
N VAL A 103 9.44 -15.04 -4.01
CA VAL A 103 9.51 -15.86 -5.23
C VAL A 103 9.92 -15.01 -6.41
N SER A 104 10.86 -15.49 -7.22
CA SER A 104 11.13 -14.99 -8.57
C SER A 104 10.76 -16.10 -9.57
N TYR A 105 10.14 -15.73 -10.69
CA TYR A 105 9.67 -16.71 -11.67
C TYR A 105 9.55 -16.14 -13.07
N LEU A 106 9.60 -17.05 -14.04
CA LEU A 106 9.59 -16.74 -15.47
C LEU A 106 8.38 -17.37 -16.12
N MET A 107 7.59 -16.56 -16.82
CA MET A 107 6.41 -17.01 -17.57
C MET A 107 6.62 -16.86 -19.07
N ASN A 108 6.14 -17.84 -19.82
CA ASN A 108 6.08 -17.76 -21.28
C ASN A 108 4.98 -16.80 -21.78
N GLN A 109 4.88 -16.61 -23.10
CA GLN A 109 3.89 -15.72 -23.72
C GLN A 109 2.42 -16.09 -23.43
N LYS A 110 2.15 -17.32 -23.00
CA LYS A 110 0.82 -17.80 -22.62
C LYS A 110 0.53 -17.63 -21.12
N GLY A 111 1.45 -17.04 -20.37
CA GLY A 111 1.35 -16.84 -18.93
C GLY A 111 1.59 -18.09 -18.10
N VAL A 112 2.16 -19.15 -18.67
CA VAL A 112 2.54 -20.36 -17.93
C VAL A 112 3.94 -20.18 -17.36
N THR A 113 4.09 -20.43 -16.07
CA THR A 113 5.40 -20.40 -15.39
C THR A 113 6.26 -21.58 -15.84
N ILE A 114 7.43 -21.29 -16.44
CA ILE A 114 8.37 -22.29 -16.95
C ILE A 114 9.57 -22.52 -16.02
N ALA A 115 9.92 -21.52 -15.21
CA ALA A 115 10.99 -21.60 -14.21
C ALA A 115 10.62 -20.75 -12.99
N SER A 116 11.02 -21.17 -11.80
CA SER A 116 10.77 -20.44 -10.56
C SER A 116 11.78 -20.78 -9.48
N SER A 117 12.06 -19.80 -8.60
CA SER A 117 12.86 -20.03 -7.41
C SER A 117 12.21 -20.99 -6.42
N ASN A 118 10.87 -21.03 -6.35
CA ASN A 118 10.14 -21.92 -5.45
C ASN A 118 9.83 -23.29 -6.07
N ARG A 119 10.58 -23.71 -7.11
CA ARG A 119 10.27 -24.93 -7.88
C ARG A 119 10.21 -26.21 -7.03
N ASN A 120 10.97 -26.25 -5.93
CA ASN A 120 11.06 -27.38 -5.01
C ASN A 120 10.07 -27.30 -3.83
N ASP A 121 9.30 -26.21 -3.72
CA ASP A 121 8.34 -26.03 -2.64
C ASP A 121 7.01 -26.75 -2.92
N LYS A 122 6.29 -27.11 -1.84
CA LYS A 122 4.94 -27.70 -1.92
C LYS A 122 3.95 -26.86 -2.75
N PHE A 123 4.12 -25.54 -2.74
CA PHE A 123 3.29 -24.59 -3.48
C PHE A 123 4.04 -23.98 -4.67
N SER A 124 4.81 -24.82 -5.39
CA SER A 124 5.59 -24.45 -6.58
C SER A 124 4.73 -23.74 -7.62
N PHE A 125 5.28 -22.68 -8.22
CA PHE A 125 4.58 -21.92 -9.26
C PHE A 125 4.76 -22.53 -10.66
N VAL A 126 5.74 -23.41 -10.85
CA VAL A 126 6.01 -24.06 -12.15
C VAL A 126 4.75 -24.75 -12.67
N GLY A 127 4.48 -24.61 -13.97
CA GLY A 127 3.32 -25.17 -14.66
C GLY A 127 2.00 -24.42 -14.45
N HIS A 128 1.90 -23.53 -13.47
CA HIS A 128 0.68 -22.75 -13.25
C HIS A 128 0.55 -21.61 -14.26
N ASN A 129 -0.69 -21.32 -14.66
CA ASN A 129 -1.01 -20.22 -15.57
C ASN A 129 -1.52 -19.00 -14.80
N TYR A 130 -0.85 -17.85 -15.00
CA TYR A 130 -1.24 -16.57 -14.41
C TYR A 130 -1.55 -15.51 -15.47
N SER A 131 -1.91 -15.91 -16.69
CA SER A 131 -2.23 -14.99 -17.80
C SER A 131 -3.39 -14.04 -17.52
N PHE A 132 -4.28 -14.42 -16.61
CA PHE A 132 -5.41 -13.59 -16.19
C PHE A 132 -4.97 -12.42 -15.29
N ARG A 133 -3.78 -12.47 -14.69
CA ARG A 133 -3.32 -11.49 -13.70
C ARG A 133 -2.92 -10.16 -14.36
N PRO A 134 -3.29 -9.01 -13.77
CA PRO A 134 -2.95 -7.69 -14.33
C PRO A 134 -1.46 -7.49 -14.58
N TYR A 135 -0.58 -7.95 -13.67
CA TYR A 135 0.87 -7.81 -13.86
C TYR A 135 1.37 -8.55 -15.10
N PHE A 136 0.80 -9.70 -15.46
CA PHE A 136 1.17 -10.41 -16.68
C PHE A 136 0.63 -9.69 -17.92
N LYS A 137 -0.66 -9.31 -17.88
CA LYS A 137 -1.35 -8.64 -19.00
C LYS A 137 -0.64 -7.36 -19.43
N GLU A 138 -0.21 -6.54 -18.48
CA GLU A 138 0.55 -5.32 -18.79
C GLU A 138 1.94 -5.65 -19.31
N ALA A 139 2.68 -6.53 -18.62
CA ALA A 139 4.06 -6.83 -18.99
C ALA A 139 4.20 -7.50 -20.35
N ILE A 140 3.29 -8.40 -20.74
CA ILE A 140 3.35 -9.05 -22.06
C ILE A 140 3.03 -8.07 -23.21
N LEU A 141 2.37 -6.95 -22.92
CA LEU A 141 2.18 -5.83 -23.87
C LEU A 141 3.40 -4.89 -23.93
N GLY A 142 4.45 -5.16 -23.15
CA GLY A 142 5.65 -4.36 -23.09
C GLY A 142 5.67 -3.32 -21.97
N ASN A 143 4.64 -3.27 -21.12
CA ASN A 143 4.52 -2.31 -20.02
C ASN A 143 4.93 -2.95 -18.69
N PRO A 144 6.05 -2.55 -18.05
CA PRO A 144 6.35 -3.01 -16.70
C PRO A 144 5.21 -2.68 -15.74
N SER A 145 4.91 -3.60 -14.82
CA SER A 145 3.75 -3.44 -13.92
C SER A 145 4.07 -3.82 -12.49
N VAL A 146 3.45 -3.10 -11.56
CA VAL A 146 3.45 -3.36 -10.12
C VAL A 146 2.03 -3.63 -9.70
N TYR A 147 1.82 -4.72 -8.97
CA TYR A 147 0.50 -5.14 -8.56
C TYR A 147 0.54 -5.71 -7.15
N MET A 148 -0.27 -5.18 -6.25
CA MET A 148 -0.43 -5.72 -4.90
C MET A 148 -1.67 -6.60 -4.82
N ALA A 149 -1.50 -7.83 -4.34
CA ALA A 149 -2.58 -8.81 -4.26
C ALA A 149 -2.28 -9.94 -3.27
N THR A 150 -3.32 -10.71 -2.95
CA THR A 150 -3.20 -12.00 -2.29
C THR A 150 -2.99 -13.09 -3.34
N GLY A 151 -1.90 -13.85 -3.25
CA GLY A 151 -1.59 -14.92 -4.20
C GLY A 151 -2.61 -16.06 -4.14
N VAL A 152 -3.06 -16.56 -5.30
CA VAL A 152 -4.00 -17.70 -5.37
C VAL A 152 -3.36 -19.02 -4.94
N THR A 153 -2.08 -19.23 -5.25
CA THR A 153 -1.36 -20.47 -4.98
C THR A 153 -0.81 -20.49 -3.56
N SER A 154 -0.21 -19.38 -3.11
CA SER A 154 0.42 -19.28 -1.80
C SER A 154 -0.51 -18.75 -0.70
N GLN A 155 -1.66 -18.16 -1.05
CA GLN A 155 -2.59 -17.46 -0.12
C GLN A 155 -1.94 -16.36 0.72
N LYS A 156 -0.77 -15.86 0.30
CA LYS A 156 -0.03 -14.79 0.99
C LYS A 156 -0.12 -13.49 0.20
N ARG A 157 -0.30 -12.38 0.92
CA ARG A 157 -0.21 -11.02 0.38
C ARG A 157 1.19 -10.77 -0.17
N GLY A 158 1.30 -9.98 -1.24
CA GLY A 158 2.57 -9.64 -1.82
C GLY A 158 2.49 -8.49 -2.81
N VAL A 159 3.64 -7.92 -3.10
CA VAL A 159 3.85 -6.98 -4.21
C VAL A 159 4.48 -7.74 -5.38
N TYR A 160 3.77 -7.77 -6.50
CA TYR A 160 4.18 -8.43 -7.73
C TYR A 160 4.77 -7.38 -8.68
N TYR A 161 6.05 -7.54 -9.00
CA TYR A 161 6.79 -6.72 -9.95
C TYR A 161 7.03 -7.52 -11.21
N SER A 162 6.57 -7.03 -12.35
CA SER A 162 6.65 -7.74 -13.62
C SER A 162 7.33 -6.88 -14.68
N HIS A 163 8.12 -7.53 -15.52
CA HIS A 163 8.79 -6.88 -16.63
C HIS A 163 8.80 -7.78 -17.87
N PRO A 164 8.55 -7.24 -19.08
CA PRO A 164 8.71 -8.00 -20.32
C PRO A 164 10.14 -8.50 -20.48
N VAL A 165 10.27 -9.72 -21.00
CA VAL A 165 11.54 -10.27 -21.49
C VAL A 165 11.51 -10.28 -23.01
N TYR A 166 12.58 -9.81 -23.64
CA TYR A 166 12.69 -9.72 -25.10
C TYR A 166 13.81 -10.63 -25.59
N ALA A 167 13.62 -11.35 -26.69
CA ALA A 167 14.69 -12.13 -27.32
C ALA A 167 15.69 -11.23 -28.08
N ALA A 168 15.22 -10.10 -28.61
CA ALA A 168 16.04 -9.09 -29.25
C ALA A 168 15.47 -7.69 -28.95
N LYS A 169 16.36 -6.69 -28.89
CA LYS A 169 15.97 -5.30 -28.61
C LYS A 169 15.00 -4.79 -29.68
N GLY A 170 13.87 -4.20 -29.24
CA GLY A 170 12.84 -3.66 -30.13
C GLY A 170 11.84 -4.68 -30.70
N GLY A 171 11.99 -5.97 -30.35
CA GLY A 171 11.02 -7.00 -30.69
C GLY A 171 9.78 -7.01 -29.78
N LYS A 172 8.87 -7.97 -30.01
CA LYS A 172 7.78 -8.25 -29.07
C LYS A 172 8.32 -9.02 -27.85
N PRO A 173 7.71 -8.87 -26.66
CA PRO A 173 8.07 -9.70 -25.52
C PRO A 173 7.91 -11.20 -25.83
N VAL A 174 8.91 -12.00 -25.44
CA VAL A 174 8.90 -13.48 -25.54
C VAL A 174 8.48 -14.15 -24.24
N GLY A 175 8.26 -13.36 -23.20
CA GLY A 175 7.75 -13.80 -21.91
C GLY A 175 7.77 -12.66 -20.91
N VAL A 176 7.55 -13.00 -19.64
CA VAL A 176 7.51 -12.06 -18.53
C VAL A 176 8.27 -12.65 -17.37
N VAL A 177 9.21 -11.88 -16.81
CA VAL A 177 9.79 -12.19 -15.51
C VAL A 177 9.00 -11.48 -14.42
N VAL A 178 8.74 -12.18 -13.32
CA VAL A 178 8.00 -11.65 -12.18
C VAL A 178 8.72 -11.94 -10.89
N VAL A 179 8.69 -10.97 -9.99
CA VAL A 179 9.16 -11.10 -8.62
C VAL A 179 8.00 -10.78 -7.68
N LYS A 180 7.78 -11.66 -6.70
CA LYS A 180 6.85 -11.46 -5.60
C LYS A 180 7.65 -11.12 -4.35
N ALA A 181 7.57 -9.88 -3.90
CA ALA A 181 8.06 -9.48 -2.58
C ALA A 181 6.95 -9.61 -1.54
N GLY A 182 7.31 -10.02 -0.33
CA GLY A 182 6.41 -9.99 0.82
C GLY A 182 6.09 -8.57 1.26
N VAL A 183 4.98 -8.39 1.98
CA VAL A 183 4.54 -7.07 2.46
C VAL A 183 5.08 -6.72 3.85
N GLU A 184 5.74 -7.67 4.51
CA GLU A 184 6.16 -7.58 5.91
C GLU A 184 7.14 -6.43 6.14
N THR A 185 8.02 -6.15 5.18
CA THR A 185 8.94 -5.00 5.26
C THR A 185 8.19 -3.68 5.27
N ILE A 186 7.09 -3.58 4.52
CA ILE A 186 6.25 -2.39 4.53
C ILE A 186 5.48 -2.27 5.84
N GLU A 187 4.91 -3.38 6.33
CA GLU A 187 4.15 -3.40 7.59
C GLU A 187 5.03 -3.04 8.80
N LYS A 188 6.27 -3.58 8.84
CA LYS A 188 7.25 -3.20 9.86
C LYS A 188 7.55 -1.71 9.84
N GLU A 189 7.68 -1.13 8.65
CA GLU A 189 7.94 0.31 8.53
C GLU A 189 6.74 1.15 8.99
N PHE A 190 5.50 0.70 8.76
CA PHE A 190 4.32 1.38 9.30
C PHE A 190 4.34 1.42 10.83
N ILE A 191 4.70 0.30 11.47
CA ILE A 191 4.85 0.22 12.92
C ILE A 191 5.98 1.13 13.43
N ASN A 192 7.13 1.14 12.74
CA ASN A 192 8.29 1.93 13.14
C ASN A 192 8.08 3.44 13.00
N ILE A 193 7.34 3.87 11.98
CA ILE A 193 7.09 5.30 11.75
C ILE A 193 5.99 5.81 12.70
N ARG A 194 5.17 4.94 13.31
CA ARG A 194 4.10 5.33 14.25
C ARG A 194 4.65 6.22 15.36
N PHE A 195 4.17 7.46 15.42
CA PHE A 195 4.75 8.47 16.33
C PHE A 195 3.85 8.77 17.55
N SER A 196 2.55 8.48 17.47
CA SER A 196 1.58 8.76 18.55
C SER A 196 0.76 7.51 18.90
N PRO A 197 0.48 7.26 20.19
CA PRO A 197 -0.56 6.31 20.60
C PRO A 197 -1.91 6.70 19.99
N GLY A 198 -2.66 5.73 19.47
CA GLY A 198 -3.98 5.95 18.86
C GLY A 198 -3.96 6.45 17.41
N MET A 199 -2.78 6.62 16.80
CA MET A 199 -2.65 6.82 15.37
C MET A 199 -2.88 5.50 14.62
N ILE A 200 -3.70 5.53 13.59
CA ILE A 200 -3.95 4.40 12.68
C ILE A 200 -3.39 4.75 11.32
N THR A 201 -2.60 3.83 10.76
CA THR A 201 -2.06 3.94 9.40
C THR A 201 -2.49 2.75 8.58
N VAL A 202 -3.14 3.02 7.45
CA VAL A 202 -3.59 1.99 6.51
C VAL A 202 -3.15 2.32 5.10
N LEU A 203 -2.88 1.27 4.33
CA LEU A 203 -2.76 1.34 2.89
C LEU A 203 -4.00 0.69 2.28
N THR A 204 -4.86 1.51 1.68
CA THR A 204 -6.06 1.03 0.99
C THR A 204 -5.80 0.85 -0.49
N GLY A 205 -6.24 -0.27 -1.06
CA GLY A 205 -6.30 -0.48 -2.50
C GLY A 205 -7.61 0.03 -3.11
N PRO A 206 -7.86 -0.30 -4.39
CA PRO A 206 -9.13 -0.01 -5.06
C PRO A 206 -10.35 -0.34 -4.20
N HIS A 207 -11.38 0.49 -4.30
CA HIS A 207 -12.62 0.41 -3.52
C HIS A 207 -12.47 0.58 -2.00
N GLY A 208 -11.27 0.94 -1.51
CA GLY A 208 -11.03 1.22 -0.08
C GLY A 208 -10.71 -0.01 0.77
N VAL A 209 -10.36 -1.14 0.13
CA VAL A 209 -9.93 -2.35 0.85
C VAL A 209 -8.61 -2.10 1.56
N VAL A 210 -8.58 -2.22 2.88
CA VAL A 210 -7.36 -2.12 3.69
C VAL A 210 -6.48 -3.33 3.40
N PHE A 211 -5.34 -3.12 2.76
CA PHE A 211 -4.43 -4.21 2.39
C PHE A 211 -3.25 -4.35 3.33
N LEU A 212 -2.75 -3.21 3.84
CA LEU A 212 -1.73 -3.13 4.90
C LEU A 212 -2.24 -2.22 6.01
N SER A 213 -1.91 -2.55 7.24
CA SER A 213 -2.21 -1.71 8.40
C SER A 213 -1.22 -1.95 9.53
N ASP A 214 -1.00 -0.93 10.35
CA ASP A 214 -0.38 -1.10 11.67
C ASP A 214 -1.33 -1.73 12.72
N HIS A 215 -2.62 -1.85 12.40
CA HIS A 215 -3.66 -2.52 13.19
C HIS A 215 -4.24 -3.68 12.38
N HIS A 216 -3.81 -4.91 12.69
CA HIS A 216 -4.11 -6.10 11.89
C HIS A 216 -5.62 -6.40 11.78
N ASP A 217 -6.43 -5.96 12.74
CA ASP A 217 -7.87 -6.18 12.76
C ASP A 217 -8.59 -5.53 11.57
N PHE A 218 -7.98 -4.49 10.97
CA PHE A 218 -8.56 -3.83 9.78
C PHE A 218 -8.23 -4.53 8.47
N LEU A 219 -7.36 -5.54 8.45
CA LEU A 219 -6.95 -6.17 7.20
C LEU A 219 -8.15 -6.72 6.42
N PHE A 220 -8.16 -6.44 5.12
CA PHE A 220 -9.20 -6.73 4.15
C PHE A 220 -10.59 -6.15 4.45
N HIS A 221 -10.75 -5.32 5.49
CA HIS A 221 -11.96 -4.53 5.68
C HIS A 221 -12.00 -3.36 4.70
N LEU A 222 -13.19 -2.82 4.48
CA LEU A 222 -13.42 -1.61 3.73
C LEU A 222 -13.30 -0.42 4.67
N LEU A 223 -12.31 0.44 4.43
CA LEU A 223 -12.11 1.63 5.27
C LEU A 223 -13.35 2.53 5.27
N TRP A 224 -14.04 2.62 4.14
CA TRP A 224 -15.25 3.43 3.96
C TRP A 224 -16.45 2.54 3.66
N ARG A 225 -17.63 2.95 4.09
CA ARG A 225 -18.88 2.32 3.62
C ARG A 225 -18.94 2.37 2.09
N THR A 226 -19.33 1.24 1.50
CA THR A 226 -19.43 1.08 0.05
C THR A 226 -20.74 0.38 -0.30
N THR A 227 -21.07 0.32 -1.60
CA THR A 227 -22.30 -0.34 -2.07
C THR A 227 -22.05 -1.81 -2.40
N ASN A 228 -23.09 -2.63 -2.43
CA ASN A 228 -22.98 -4.06 -2.75
C ASN A 228 -22.40 -4.30 -4.16
N GLU A 229 -22.63 -3.39 -5.11
CA GLU A 229 -22.06 -3.46 -6.45
C GLU A 229 -20.52 -3.34 -6.40
N LYS A 230 -19.99 -2.42 -5.60
CA LYS A 230 -18.53 -2.28 -5.42
C LYS A 230 -17.92 -3.49 -4.70
N VAL A 231 -18.66 -4.11 -3.77
CA VAL A 231 -18.22 -5.38 -3.16
C VAL A 231 -18.17 -6.49 -4.21
N ALA A 232 -19.15 -6.56 -5.11
CA ALA A 232 -19.14 -7.53 -6.20
C ALA A 232 -17.95 -7.31 -7.17
N GLU A 233 -17.54 -6.06 -7.42
CA GLU A 233 -16.33 -5.75 -8.19
C GLU A 233 -15.05 -6.24 -7.50
N ILE A 234 -14.95 -6.06 -6.18
CA ILE A 234 -13.84 -6.59 -5.36
C ILE A 234 -13.77 -8.11 -5.50
N VAL A 235 -14.89 -8.81 -5.35
CA VAL A 235 -14.96 -10.28 -5.48
C VAL A 235 -14.49 -10.71 -6.87
N LYS A 236 -15.01 -10.07 -7.92
CA LYS A 236 -14.67 -10.39 -9.32
C LYS A 236 -13.20 -10.14 -9.66
N SER A 237 -12.52 -9.26 -8.92
CA SER A 237 -11.12 -8.93 -9.18
C SER A 237 -10.13 -10.05 -8.80
N ASP A 238 -10.51 -10.96 -7.90
CA ASP A 238 -9.62 -11.95 -7.27
C ASP A 238 -8.32 -11.34 -6.68
N GLN A 239 -8.32 -10.04 -6.40
CA GLN A 239 -7.14 -9.30 -5.94
C GLN A 239 -6.89 -9.48 -4.44
N PHE A 240 -7.97 -9.50 -3.66
CA PHE A 240 -7.91 -9.38 -2.19
C PHE A 240 -8.28 -10.66 -1.44
N GLY A 241 -8.26 -11.82 -2.11
CA GLY A 241 -8.57 -13.10 -1.48
C GLY A 241 -10.07 -13.28 -1.23
N LYS A 242 -10.45 -13.73 -0.03
CA LYS A 242 -11.85 -14.09 0.31
C LYS A 242 -12.56 -13.11 1.26
N GLY A 243 -11.94 -11.99 1.62
CA GLY A 243 -12.51 -11.03 2.56
C GLY A 243 -11.80 -10.96 3.91
N PRO A 244 -12.43 -10.37 4.95
CA PRO A 244 -13.89 -10.25 5.11
C PRO A 244 -14.62 -9.17 4.28
N TRP A 245 -13.93 -8.11 3.81
CA TRP A 245 -14.55 -6.98 3.08
C TRP A 245 -15.72 -6.31 3.80
N GLU A 246 -15.77 -6.43 5.12
CA GLU A 246 -16.74 -5.74 5.97
C GLU A 246 -16.30 -4.29 6.22
N TRP A 247 -17.22 -3.42 6.58
CA TRP A 247 -16.89 -2.02 6.89
C TRP A 247 -16.06 -1.93 8.18
N ALA A 248 -14.91 -1.27 8.11
CA ALA A 248 -13.97 -1.09 9.22
C ALA A 248 -14.47 -0.15 10.33
N GLY A 249 -15.66 0.43 10.18
CA GLY A 249 -16.25 1.30 11.20
C GLY A 249 -15.92 2.79 11.08
N PHE A 250 -15.34 3.25 9.98
CA PHE A 250 -15.02 4.68 9.77
C PHE A 250 -15.95 5.38 8.77
N GLU A 251 -16.38 6.59 9.13
CA GLU A 251 -17.18 7.49 8.29
C GLU A 251 -16.49 8.85 8.12
N LYS A 252 -16.42 9.34 6.87
CA LYS A 252 -15.88 10.67 6.58
C LYS A 252 -16.93 11.73 6.95
N LYS A 253 -16.61 12.61 7.89
CA LYS A 253 -17.42 13.82 8.18
C LYS A 253 -17.14 14.91 7.16
N ASN A 254 -15.87 15.08 6.77
CA ASN A 254 -15.42 15.98 5.71
C ASN A 254 -14.08 15.51 5.16
N LYS A 255 -13.38 16.37 4.39
CA LYS A 255 -12.13 16.03 3.73
C LYS A 255 -11.01 15.59 4.69
N ASN A 256 -10.97 16.13 5.92
CA ASN A 256 -9.87 15.93 6.86
C ASN A 256 -10.34 15.39 8.22
N GLN A 257 -11.61 15.01 8.35
CA GLN A 257 -12.17 14.50 9.60
C GLN A 257 -12.95 13.23 9.38
N VAL A 258 -12.67 12.24 10.21
CA VAL A 258 -13.28 10.93 10.23
C VAL A 258 -13.82 10.65 11.62
N VAL A 259 -14.90 9.90 11.72
CA VAL A 259 -15.44 9.41 12.97
C VAL A 259 -15.52 7.89 12.93
N ASP A 260 -15.18 7.22 14.03
CA ASP A 260 -15.39 5.78 14.15
C ASP A 260 -16.79 5.43 14.70
N GLN A 261 -17.13 4.14 14.75
CA GLN A 261 -18.40 3.65 15.32
C GLN A 261 -18.59 4.00 16.79
N ALA A 262 -17.51 4.22 17.55
CA ALA A 262 -17.56 4.60 18.96
C ALA A 262 -17.70 6.12 19.16
N GLY A 263 -17.76 6.90 18.07
CA GLY A 263 -17.87 8.36 18.10
C GLY A 263 -16.54 9.07 18.40
N ASN A 264 -15.39 8.40 18.29
CA ASN A 264 -14.09 9.04 18.35
C ASN A 264 -13.80 9.78 17.05
N GLU A 265 -13.26 10.99 17.16
CA GLU A 265 -12.93 11.82 16.01
C GLU A 265 -11.44 11.71 15.68
N TYR A 266 -11.16 11.64 14.38
CA TYR A 266 -9.82 11.54 13.83
C TYR A 266 -9.57 12.65 12.81
N LEU A 267 -8.38 13.24 12.86
CA LEU A 267 -7.83 13.95 11.71
C LEU A 267 -7.39 12.94 10.67
N MET A 268 -7.88 13.11 9.44
CA MET A 268 -7.54 12.25 8.30
C MET A 268 -6.57 12.94 7.36
N PHE A 269 -5.50 12.22 7.01
CA PHE A 269 -4.58 12.57 5.93
C PHE A 269 -4.55 11.44 4.92
N GLN A 270 -4.78 11.77 3.65
CA GLN A 270 -4.81 10.79 2.56
C GLN A 270 -3.80 11.20 1.48
N LYS A 271 -2.97 10.25 1.04
CA LYS A 271 -1.98 10.45 -0.03
C LYS A 271 -2.00 9.28 -1.00
N SER A 272 -2.20 9.57 -2.28
CA SER A 272 -2.16 8.56 -3.35
C SER A 272 -0.73 8.18 -3.73
N ILE A 273 -0.54 6.92 -4.14
CA ILE A 273 0.74 6.40 -4.59
C ILE A 273 0.79 6.45 -6.12
N LYS A 274 1.68 7.28 -6.69
CA LYS A 274 1.76 7.48 -8.14
C LYS A 274 2.04 6.20 -8.94
N SER A 275 2.87 5.29 -8.42
CA SER A 275 3.21 4.02 -9.05
C SER A 275 2.10 2.96 -8.94
N LEU A 276 1.05 3.21 -8.14
CA LEU A 276 -0.04 2.29 -7.89
C LEU A 276 -1.39 3.04 -7.90
N PRO A 277 -1.96 3.28 -9.09
CA PRO A 277 -3.24 3.96 -9.21
C PRO A 277 -4.35 3.27 -8.41
N GLY A 278 -5.16 4.07 -7.71
CA GLY A 278 -6.22 3.57 -6.82
C GLY A 278 -5.72 3.11 -5.45
N TRP A 279 -4.43 3.26 -5.15
CA TRP A 279 -3.87 2.98 -3.83
C TRP A 279 -3.59 4.28 -3.06
N ASP A 280 -4.07 4.32 -1.83
CA ASP A 280 -3.98 5.47 -0.95
C ASP A 280 -3.44 5.06 0.42
N ILE A 281 -2.48 5.84 0.90
CA ILE A 281 -2.08 5.81 2.30
C ILE A 281 -3.05 6.72 3.06
N VAL A 282 -3.68 6.19 4.11
CA VAL A 282 -4.58 6.94 4.99
C VAL A 282 -4.04 6.89 6.41
N HIS A 283 -3.89 8.07 7.01
CA HIS A 283 -3.56 8.26 8.41
C HIS A 283 -4.75 8.84 9.15
N LEU A 284 -5.10 8.24 10.27
CA LEU A 284 -6.12 8.71 11.18
C LEU A 284 -5.46 8.99 12.53
N ASN A 285 -5.42 10.25 12.93
CA ASN A 285 -4.88 10.67 14.22
C ASN A 285 -6.02 11.05 15.16
N ASN A 286 -6.15 10.37 16.30
CA ASN A 286 -7.21 10.64 17.26
C ASN A 286 -7.06 12.05 17.84
N ILE A 287 -8.18 12.75 17.95
CA ILE A 287 -8.26 14.16 18.40
C ILE A 287 -8.47 14.27 19.93
N LYS A 288 -8.81 13.18 20.61
CA LYS A 288 -9.09 13.16 22.05
C LYS A 288 -7.84 13.22 22.92
#